data_AF-A0A1C6DGH3-F1
#
_entry.id   AF-A0A1C6DGH3-F1
#
_cell.length_a   1.000
_cell.length_b   1.000
_cell.length_c   1.000
_cell.angle_alpha   90.00
_cell.angle_beta   90.00
_cell.angle_gamma   90.00
#
_symmetry.space_group_name_H-M   'P 1'
#
loop_
_entity.id
_entity.type
_entity.pdbx_description
1 polymer ?
#
loop_
_entity_poly.entity_id
_entity_poly.type
_entity_poly.pdbx_seq_one_letter_code
_entity_poly.pdbx_strand_id
1 'polypeptide(L)'
;MDKVCRTANGYDINGFGQLKDGRGNICPVTIIMPTLAMKCKTNYDMDVKEHYSFDDINILISRFMYLLDAKIQEAAVMLLERFDWICSQNPKSAKFMYENNVMAGYDGKDIRSALKHGTLAIGQLGLAETLQILIGKDHTTEEGMKLAKRIEKLFKDRCDKFKKQYKLNFGVYFTPAENLCYTAMQKFKDKYGIIPNVSDKDFFTNSIHVPVWTNMTPFEKIDIESQLTGYSNAGCITYVELEGTVKNNLESLETIVNYAMDKDIPYFAINVPNDMCTNCGYTDEINDKCPMCNCPNIRRLRRVTGYLTGDYKSAFNKGKQQEVEMRVKHA
;
A
#
# COMPACT_ATOMS: atom_id res chain seq x y z
N MET A 1 -21.54 -2.58 -3.32
CA MET A 1 -20.37 -3.11 -4.06
C MET A 1 -19.21 -3.14 -3.08
N ASP A 2 -18.85 -4.34 -2.61
CA ASP A 2 -17.67 -4.53 -1.77
C ASP A 2 -16.43 -4.28 -2.61
N LYS A 3 -15.66 -3.24 -2.24
CA LYS A 3 -14.48 -2.80 -2.99
C LYS A 3 -13.26 -3.61 -2.53
N VAL A 4 -12.87 -4.61 -3.30
CA VAL A 4 -11.57 -5.29 -3.12
C VAL A 4 -10.53 -4.52 -3.92
N CYS A 5 -9.47 -4.04 -3.27
CA CYS A 5 -8.48 -3.17 -3.92
C CYS A 5 -7.37 -3.94 -4.63
N ARG A 6 -6.56 -4.70 -3.88
CA ARG A 6 -5.31 -5.28 -4.39
C ARG A 6 -4.84 -6.54 -3.65
N THR A 7 -5.71 -7.13 -2.85
CA THR A 7 -5.35 -8.34 -2.10
C THR A 7 -5.11 -9.49 -3.08
N ALA A 8 -3.98 -10.18 -2.93
CA ALA A 8 -3.61 -11.34 -3.72
C ALA A 8 -3.53 -12.58 -2.84
N ASN A 9 -3.99 -13.72 -3.37
CA ASN A 9 -3.79 -15.02 -2.75
C ASN A 9 -2.54 -15.66 -3.38
N GLY A 10 -1.50 -15.84 -2.57
CA GLY A 10 -0.32 -16.61 -2.99
C GLY A 10 -0.55 -18.14 -2.92
N TYR A 11 0.51 -18.89 -3.21
CA TYR A 11 0.53 -20.35 -3.09
C TYR A 11 0.05 -20.79 -1.71
N ASP A 12 -0.88 -21.73 -1.63
CA ASP A 12 -1.41 -22.25 -0.38
C ASP A 12 -0.50 -23.32 0.23
N ILE A 13 -0.08 -23.12 1.48
CA ILE A 13 0.68 -24.13 2.23
C ILE A 13 -0.16 -25.35 2.64
N ASN A 14 -1.50 -25.23 2.62
CA ASN A 14 -2.42 -26.26 3.10
C ASN A 14 -3.01 -27.17 2.01
N GLY A 15 -2.44 -27.16 0.79
CA GLY A 15 -2.71 -28.15 -0.24
C GLY A 15 -3.56 -27.68 -1.43
N PHE A 16 -4.03 -26.44 -1.45
CA PHE A 16 -4.77 -25.91 -2.60
C PHE A 16 -3.89 -25.33 -3.71
N GLY A 17 -2.57 -25.37 -3.57
CA GLY A 17 -1.64 -24.87 -4.58
C GLY A 17 -1.94 -23.41 -4.94
N GLN A 18 -2.20 -23.12 -6.22
CA GLN A 18 -2.51 -21.77 -6.72
C GLN A 18 -4.01 -21.52 -6.89
N LEU A 19 -4.89 -22.33 -6.30
CA LEU A 19 -6.33 -22.08 -6.34
C LEU A 19 -6.61 -20.67 -5.83
N LYS A 20 -7.36 -19.87 -6.59
CA LYS A 20 -7.72 -18.49 -6.22
C LYS A 20 -9.14 -18.41 -5.68
N ASP A 21 -10.06 -19.12 -6.32
CA ASP A 21 -11.47 -19.12 -5.98
C ASP A 21 -11.73 -19.82 -4.64
N GLY A 22 -12.67 -19.28 -3.89
CA GLY A 22 -13.02 -19.75 -2.56
C GLY A 22 -11.96 -19.55 -1.47
N ARG A 23 -10.89 -18.81 -1.79
CA ARG A 23 -9.90 -18.31 -0.83
C ARG A 23 -9.96 -16.79 -0.77
N GLY A 24 -9.54 -16.22 0.36
CA GLY A 24 -9.53 -14.77 0.53
C GLY A 24 -8.59 -14.32 1.64
N ASN A 25 -8.60 -13.02 1.91
CA ASN A 25 -7.91 -12.46 3.08
C ASN A 25 -8.74 -12.71 4.33
N ILE A 26 -8.11 -13.22 5.39
CA ILE A 26 -8.77 -13.36 6.68
C ILE A 26 -8.71 -12.05 7.46
N CYS A 27 -7.50 -11.51 7.62
CA CYS A 27 -7.30 -10.26 8.32
C CYS A 27 -5.96 -9.62 7.95
N PRO A 28 -5.92 -8.27 7.83
CA PRO A 28 -4.69 -7.51 7.77
C PRO A 28 -4.35 -6.83 9.10
N VAL A 29 -3.06 -6.60 9.33
CA VAL A 29 -2.51 -5.66 10.33
C VAL A 29 -1.47 -4.80 9.64
N THR A 30 -1.52 -3.48 9.80
CA THR A 30 -0.59 -2.55 9.13
C THR A 30 0.35 -1.89 10.14
N ILE A 31 1.65 -1.94 9.86
CA ILE A 31 2.70 -1.26 10.61
C ILE A 31 2.92 0.14 10.03
N ILE A 32 2.82 1.16 10.89
CA ILE A 32 3.08 2.57 10.53
C ILE A 32 4.57 2.86 10.74
N MET A 33 5.39 2.60 9.72
CA MET A 33 6.84 2.63 9.84
C MET A 33 7.43 4.00 10.21
N PRO A 34 6.93 5.15 9.70
CA PRO A 34 7.47 6.46 10.09
C PRO A 34 7.39 6.70 11.59
N THR A 35 6.35 6.21 12.25
CA THR A 35 6.19 6.34 13.71
C THR A 35 7.25 5.54 14.47
N LEU A 36 7.64 4.36 13.95
CA LEU A 36 8.70 3.55 14.53
C LEU A 36 10.08 4.21 14.31
N ALA A 37 10.34 4.70 13.10
CA ALA A 37 11.57 5.40 12.77
C ALA A 37 11.77 6.64 13.63
N MET A 38 10.74 7.48 13.80
CA MET A 38 10.84 8.64 14.70
C MET A 38 11.04 8.25 16.15
N LYS A 39 10.38 7.19 16.64
CA LYS A 39 10.62 6.70 17.99
C LYS A 39 12.09 6.30 18.19
N CYS A 40 12.68 5.60 17.22
CA CYS A 40 14.10 5.25 17.25
C CYS A 40 14.99 6.49 17.19
N LYS A 41 14.67 7.46 16.33
CA LYS A 41 15.42 8.71 16.19
C LYS A 41 15.39 9.54 17.48
N THR A 42 14.22 9.77 18.07
CA THR A 42 14.09 10.51 19.34
C THR A 42 14.90 9.84 20.46
N ASN A 43 14.77 8.52 20.61
CA ASN A 43 15.55 7.79 21.62
C ASN A 43 17.06 7.87 21.36
N TYR A 44 17.47 7.80 20.09
CA TYR A 44 18.86 7.93 19.69
C TYR A 44 19.42 9.33 19.98
N ASP A 45 18.70 10.39 19.59
CA ASP A 45 19.08 11.77 19.84
C ASP A 45 19.22 12.06 21.36
N MET A 46 18.35 11.45 22.18
CA MET A 46 18.46 11.51 23.66
C MET A 46 19.69 10.81 24.22
N ASP A 47 20.12 9.70 23.63
CA ASP A 47 21.29 8.94 24.08
C ASP A 47 22.59 9.68 23.75
N VAL A 48 22.69 10.27 22.55
CA VAL A 48 23.92 10.94 22.09
C VAL A 48 24.08 12.36 22.64
N LYS A 49 22.99 13.06 23.00
CA LYS A 49 23.04 14.42 23.57
C LYS A 49 24.00 15.34 22.80
N GLU A 50 23.81 15.42 21.49
CA GLU A 50 24.63 16.23 20.56
C GLU A 50 26.09 15.74 20.34
N HIS A 51 26.48 14.60 20.89
CA HIS A 51 27.78 13.97 20.65
C HIS A 51 27.68 12.95 19.50
N TYR A 52 27.59 13.46 18.28
CA TYR A 52 27.46 12.67 17.06
C TYR A 52 28.80 12.03 16.63
N SER A 53 28.74 10.80 16.14
CA SER A 53 29.85 10.00 15.61
C SER A 53 29.69 9.71 14.11
N PHE A 54 30.73 9.17 13.47
CA PHE A 54 30.66 8.81 12.05
C PHE A 54 29.68 7.66 11.75
N ASP A 55 29.34 6.81 12.73
CA ASP A 55 28.52 5.59 12.53
C ASP A 55 27.04 5.75 12.95
N ASP A 56 26.63 6.98 13.24
CA ASP A 56 25.32 7.32 13.83
C ASP A 56 24.13 6.80 13.02
N ILE A 57 24.21 6.94 11.69
CA ILE A 57 23.18 6.48 10.76
C ILE A 57 23.01 4.96 10.85
N ASN A 58 24.11 4.19 10.90
CA ASN A 58 24.04 2.73 10.97
C ASN A 58 23.49 2.26 12.33
N ILE A 59 23.82 2.96 13.42
CA ILE A 59 23.26 2.70 14.74
C ILE A 59 21.74 2.94 14.71
N LEU A 60 21.29 4.07 14.16
CA LEU A 60 19.88 4.41 14.04
C LEU A 60 19.12 3.38 13.18
N ILE A 61 19.66 3.03 12.01
CA ILE A 61 19.10 1.98 11.14
C ILE A 61 19.02 0.66 11.89
N SER A 62 20.05 0.27 12.63
CA SER A 62 20.05 -1.00 13.37
C SER A 62 19.00 -1.02 14.48
N ARG A 63 18.83 0.09 15.22
CA ARG A 63 17.75 0.27 16.21
C ARG A 63 16.37 0.17 15.55
N PHE A 64 16.19 0.79 14.40
CA PHE A 64 14.94 0.71 13.65
C PHE A 64 14.65 -0.71 13.16
N MET A 65 15.63 -1.39 12.55
CA MET A 65 15.46 -2.76 12.06
C MET A 65 15.13 -3.74 13.19
N TYR A 66 15.74 -3.57 14.38
CA TYR A 66 15.40 -4.35 15.56
C TYR A 66 13.97 -4.10 16.05
N LEU A 67 13.55 -2.84 16.15
CA LEU A 67 12.19 -2.48 16.56
C LEU A 67 11.16 -2.97 15.53
N LEU A 68 11.44 -2.81 14.24
CA LEU A 68 10.58 -3.27 13.16
C LEU A 68 10.40 -4.78 13.22
N ASP A 69 11.48 -5.54 13.44
CA ASP A 69 11.40 -6.99 13.59
C ASP A 69 10.48 -7.41 14.75
N ALA A 70 10.62 -6.75 15.90
CA ALA A 70 9.75 -6.98 17.04
C ALA A 70 8.28 -6.65 16.70
N LYS A 71 8.02 -5.56 15.99
CA LYS A 71 6.66 -5.18 15.57
C LYS A 71 6.06 -6.10 14.51
N ILE A 72 6.87 -6.69 13.64
CA ILE A 72 6.42 -7.73 12.71
C ILE A 72 6.02 -9.00 13.48
N GLN A 73 6.77 -9.37 14.52
CA GLN A 73 6.42 -10.50 15.38
C GLN A 73 5.12 -10.24 16.17
N GLU A 74 4.98 -9.06 16.77
CA GLU A 74 3.73 -8.65 17.45
C GLU A 74 2.54 -8.67 16.47
N ALA A 75 2.70 -8.15 15.26
CA ALA A 75 1.66 -8.18 14.23
C ALA A 75 1.24 -9.62 13.87
N ALA A 76 2.19 -10.55 13.81
CA ALA A 76 1.88 -11.97 13.58
C ALA A 76 1.08 -12.58 14.74
N VAL A 77 1.43 -12.27 15.99
CA VAL A 77 0.67 -12.72 17.17
C VAL A 77 -0.76 -12.17 17.13
N MET A 78 -0.93 -10.87 16.86
CA MET A 78 -2.26 -10.25 16.71
C MET A 78 -3.10 -10.91 15.62
N LEU A 79 -2.47 -11.30 14.50
CA LEU A 79 -3.16 -11.99 13.41
C LEU A 79 -3.58 -13.40 13.81
N LEU A 80 -2.75 -14.14 14.55
CA LEU A 80 -3.09 -15.47 15.07
C LEU A 80 -4.25 -15.41 16.06
N GLU A 81 -4.22 -14.48 17.02
CA GLU A 81 -5.31 -14.30 17.98
C GLU A 81 -6.63 -14.00 17.27
N ARG A 82 -6.61 -13.10 16.27
CA ARG A 82 -7.78 -12.80 15.46
C ARG A 82 -8.23 -14.00 14.62
N PHE A 83 -7.30 -14.74 14.05
CA PHE A 83 -7.59 -15.94 13.27
C PHE A 83 -8.29 -17.00 14.12
N ASP A 84 -7.77 -17.28 15.31
CA ASP A 84 -8.35 -18.26 16.23
C ASP A 84 -9.72 -17.79 16.74
N TRP A 85 -9.88 -16.50 17.03
CA TRP A 85 -11.18 -15.93 17.39
C TRP A 85 -12.22 -16.08 16.27
N ILE A 86 -11.83 -15.79 15.01
CA ILE A 86 -12.71 -15.98 13.86
C ILE A 86 -13.06 -17.46 13.71
N CYS A 87 -12.09 -18.37 13.85
CA CYS A 87 -12.34 -19.80 13.73
C CYS A 87 -13.24 -20.36 14.84
N SER A 88 -13.31 -19.70 16.00
CA SER A 88 -14.21 -20.11 17.10
C SER A 88 -15.69 -19.80 16.84
N GLN A 89 -16.00 -19.01 15.80
CA GLN A 89 -17.37 -18.61 15.51
C GLN A 89 -18.19 -19.78 14.94
N ASN A 90 -19.49 -19.78 15.25
CA ASN A 90 -20.39 -20.80 14.73
C ASN A 90 -20.57 -20.62 13.19
N PRO A 91 -20.38 -21.68 12.36
CA PRO A 91 -20.58 -21.60 10.90
C PRO A 91 -21.96 -21.09 10.48
N LYS A 92 -22.98 -21.26 11.34
CA LYS A 92 -24.34 -20.74 11.10
C LYS A 92 -24.38 -19.23 10.90
N SER A 93 -23.39 -18.49 11.41
CA SER A 93 -23.27 -17.03 11.21
C SER A 93 -23.03 -16.63 9.75
N ALA A 94 -22.46 -17.53 8.93
CA ALA A 94 -22.21 -17.33 7.50
C ALA A 94 -22.57 -18.59 6.70
N LYS A 95 -23.75 -19.19 7.01
CA LYS A 95 -24.25 -20.45 6.43
C LYS A 95 -24.12 -20.49 4.90
N PHE A 96 -24.47 -19.39 4.22
CA PHE A 96 -24.35 -19.27 2.77
C PHE A 96 -22.92 -19.53 2.27
N MET A 97 -21.90 -19.00 2.94
CA MET A 97 -20.51 -19.12 2.51
C MET A 97 -20.00 -20.57 2.62
N TYR A 98 -20.36 -21.25 3.70
CA TYR A 98 -19.84 -22.58 4.02
C TYR A 98 -20.64 -23.71 3.35
N GLU A 99 -21.96 -23.62 3.30
CA GLU A 99 -22.79 -24.69 2.73
C GLU A 99 -22.85 -24.68 1.20
N ASN A 100 -22.60 -23.53 0.57
CA ASN A 100 -22.55 -23.42 -0.90
C ASN A 100 -21.12 -23.48 -1.45
N ASN A 101 -20.13 -23.89 -0.66
CA ASN A 101 -18.71 -23.97 -1.06
C ASN A 101 -18.12 -22.66 -1.63
N VAL A 102 -18.67 -21.51 -1.23
CA VAL A 102 -18.10 -20.20 -1.56
C VAL A 102 -16.78 -20.00 -0.83
N MET A 103 -16.62 -20.60 0.36
CA MET A 103 -15.33 -20.77 1.02
C MET A 103 -14.85 -22.20 0.83
N ALA A 104 -13.77 -22.37 0.08
CA ALA A 104 -13.21 -23.68 -0.24
C ALA A 104 -12.58 -24.33 1.02
N GLY A 105 -12.75 -25.64 1.16
CA GLY A 105 -12.12 -26.43 2.22
C GLY A 105 -12.93 -26.58 3.50
N TYR A 106 -14.19 -26.15 3.54
CA TYR A 106 -15.06 -26.41 4.68
C TYR A 106 -15.42 -27.90 4.78
N ASP A 107 -15.25 -28.50 5.97
CA ASP A 107 -15.45 -29.94 6.20
C ASP A 107 -16.84 -30.29 6.76
N GLY A 108 -17.74 -29.30 6.86
CA GLY A 108 -19.07 -29.46 7.44
C GLY A 108 -19.13 -29.30 8.95
N LYS A 109 -18.00 -29.09 9.64
CA LYS A 109 -17.91 -29.05 11.10
C LYS A 109 -17.19 -27.80 11.61
N ASP A 110 -15.96 -27.56 11.17
CA ASP A 110 -15.09 -26.52 11.69
C ASP A 110 -14.70 -25.54 10.57
N ILE A 111 -15.06 -24.26 10.74
CA ILE A 111 -14.74 -23.22 9.76
C ILE A 111 -13.23 -23.01 9.60
N ARG A 112 -12.41 -23.42 10.59
CA ARG A 112 -10.95 -23.43 10.47
C ARG A 112 -10.46 -24.24 9.28
N SER A 113 -11.17 -25.31 8.92
CA SER A 113 -10.81 -26.16 7.78
C SER A 113 -10.80 -25.36 6.47
N ALA A 114 -11.70 -24.36 6.33
CA ALA A 114 -11.72 -23.44 5.20
C ALA A 114 -10.75 -22.25 5.41
N LEU A 115 -10.80 -21.63 6.60
CA LEU A 115 -10.10 -20.37 6.85
C LEU A 115 -8.57 -20.50 6.85
N LYS A 116 -8.00 -21.68 7.15
CA LYS A 116 -6.56 -21.94 7.06
C LYS A 116 -5.97 -21.69 5.66
N HIS A 117 -6.81 -21.72 4.62
CA HIS A 117 -6.40 -21.47 3.24
C HIS A 117 -6.37 -19.97 2.89
N GLY A 118 -6.93 -19.10 3.74
CA GLY A 118 -6.91 -17.67 3.56
C GLY A 118 -5.60 -17.01 3.98
N THR A 119 -5.41 -15.77 3.52
CA THR A 119 -4.20 -14.98 3.76
C THR A 119 -4.26 -14.25 5.10
N LEU A 120 -3.13 -14.23 5.83
CA LEU A 120 -2.91 -13.38 7.00
C LEU A 120 -1.90 -12.29 6.61
N ALA A 121 -2.39 -11.08 6.40
CA ALA A 121 -1.63 -10.01 5.78
C ALA A 121 -0.91 -9.13 6.82
N ILE A 122 0.42 -9.10 6.77
CA ILE A 122 1.22 -8.10 7.49
C ILE A 122 1.53 -6.99 6.50
N GLY A 123 0.95 -5.82 6.75
CA GLY A 123 1.08 -4.67 5.89
C GLY A 123 1.95 -3.56 6.45
N GLN A 124 2.23 -2.59 5.58
CA GLN A 124 3.07 -1.44 5.90
C GLN A 124 2.55 -0.15 5.28
N LEU A 125 3.07 0.98 5.77
CA LEU A 125 2.75 2.33 5.31
C LEU A 125 3.95 3.27 5.52
N GLY A 126 4.19 4.15 4.54
CA GLY A 126 5.12 5.27 4.66
C GLY A 126 6.59 4.90 4.51
N LEU A 127 6.97 4.09 3.52
CA LEU A 127 8.38 3.74 3.30
C LEU A 127 9.22 5.00 2.98
N ALA A 128 8.72 5.89 2.13
CA ALA A 128 9.44 7.11 1.77
C ALA A 128 9.75 7.97 3.00
N GLU A 129 8.75 8.26 3.84
CA GLU A 129 8.93 9.05 5.05
C GLU A 129 9.80 8.33 6.09
N THR A 130 9.73 7.00 6.16
CA THR A 130 10.60 6.18 7.01
C THR A 130 12.07 6.37 6.63
N LEU A 131 12.38 6.30 5.33
CA LEU A 131 13.74 6.50 4.84
C LEU A 131 14.20 7.95 5.08
N GLN A 132 13.33 8.94 4.86
CA GLN A 132 13.63 10.34 5.15
C GLN A 132 14.03 10.56 6.61
N ILE A 133 13.33 9.90 7.56
CA ILE A 133 13.67 9.97 8.99
C ILE A 133 15.03 9.33 9.30
N LEU A 134 15.34 8.18 8.67
CA LEU A 134 16.52 7.39 9.01
C LEU A 134 17.80 7.91 8.35
N ILE A 135 17.72 8.36 7.10
CA ILE A 135 18.87 8.69 6.26
C ILE A 135 18.74 10.02 5.50
N GLY A 136 17.64 10.76 5.67
CA GLY A 136 17.40 12.04 4.98
C GLY A 136 17.20 11.92 3.46
N LYS A 137 16.90 10.72 2.97
CA LYS A 137 16.67 10.39 1.56
C LYS A 137 15.54 9.38 1.46
N ASP A 138 14.96 9.22 0.27
CA ASP A 138 14.02 8.13 -0.02
C ASP A 138 14.57 7.16 -1.08
N HIS A 139 13.74 6.19 -1.46
CA HIS A 139 14.10 5.10 -2.36
C HIS A 139 14.25 5.51 -3.84
N THR A 140 14.10 6.80 -4.17
CA THR A 140 14.53 7.33 -5.49
C THR A 140 16.06 7.45 -5.59
N THR A 141 16.77 7.39 -4.46
CA THR A 141 18.24 7.36 -4.41
C THR A 141 18.77 5.94 -4.25
N GLU A 142 20.00 5.68 -4.72
CA GLU A 142 20.62 4.35 -4.58
C GLU A 142 20.74 3.91 -3.11
N GLU A 143 21.12 4.86 -2.22
CA GLU A 143 21.23 4.62 -0.78
C GLU A 143 19.87 4.28 -0.15
N GLY A 144 18.84 5.06 -0.46
CA GLY A 144 17.48 4.79 0.02
C GLY A 144 16.91 3.49 -0.52
N MET A 145 17.17 3.14 -1.78
CA MET A 145 16.75 1.87 -2.37
C MET A 145 17.45 0.67 -1.71
N LYS A 146 18.74 0.79 -1.36
CA LYS A 146 19.45 -0.25 -0.59
C LYS A 146 18.79 -0.50 0.76
N LEU A 147 18.46 0.55 1.50
CA LEU A 147 17.77 0.42 2.79
C LEU A 147 16.33 -0.09 2.63
N ALA A 148 15.60 0.40 1.61
CA ALA A 148 14.26 -0.08 1.27
C ALA A 148 14.24 -1.60 1.05
N LYS A 149 15.13 -2.14 0.21
CA LYS A 149 15.25 -3.58 -0.03
C LYS A 149 15.55 -4.35 1.25
N ARG A 150 16.38 -3.79 2.15
CA ARG A 150 16.68 -4.40 3.45
C ARG A 150 15.45 -4.46 4.36
N ILE A 151 14.62 -3.41 4.38
CA ILE A 151 13.35 -3.35 5.12
C ILE A 151 12.34 -4.35 4.55
N GLU A 152 12.12 -4.33 3.24
CA GLU A 152 11.17 -5.24 2.57
C GLU A 152 11.59 -6.71 2.69
N LYS A 153 12.90 -6.98 2.63
CA LYS A 153 13.44 -8.31 2.86
C LYS A 153 13.12 -8.83 4.27
N LEU A 154 13.16 -7.97 5.30
CA LEU A 154 12.78 -8.36 6.66
C LEU A 154 11.30 -8.79 6.72
N PHE A 155 10.39 -8.02 6.15
CA PHE A 155 8.98 -8.38 6.05
C PHE A 155 8.79 -9.73 5.37
N LYS A 156 9.43 -9.91 4.20
CA LYS A 156 9.35 -11.15 3.42
C LYS A 156 9.87 -12.36 4.19
N ASP A 157 11.09 -12.28 4.72
CA ASP A 157 11.73 -13.38 5.43
C ASP A 157 10.90 -13.80 6.66
N ARG A 158 10.31 -12.83 7.38
CA ARG A 158 9.45 -13.11 8.54
C ARG A 158 8.11 -13.72 8.13
N CYS A 159 7.43 -13.20 7.11
CA CYS A 159 6.18 -13.79 6.62
C CYS A 159 6.40 -15.22 6.12
N ASP A 160 7.48 -15.48 5.38
CA ASP A 160 7.84 -16.82 4.90
C ASP A 160 8.14 -17.78 6.08
N LYS A 161 8.81 -17.30 7.13
CA LYS A 161 9.03 -18.06 8.36
C LYS A 161 7.72 -18.38 9.08
N PHE A 162 6.86 -17.38 9.31
CA PHE A 162 5.58 -17.56 9.98
C PHE A 162 4.68 -18.52 9.20
N LYS A 163 4.67 -18.42 7.88
CA LYS A 163 3.92 -19.35 7.03
C LYS A 163 4.34 -20.80 7.24
N LYS A 164 5.64 -21.07 7.23
CA LYS A 164 6.18 -22.42 7.48
C LYS A 164 5.94 -22.92 8.89
N GLN A 165 6.09 -22.03 9.88
CA GLN A 165 5.97 -22.33 11.31
C GLN A 165 4.52 -22.63 11.70
N TYR A 166 3.58 -21.76 11.34
CA TYR A 166 2.18 -21.86 11.76
C TYR A 166 1.29 -22.63 10.79
N LYS A 167 1.80 -22.97 9.59
CA LYS A 167 1.02 -23.61 8.51
C LYS A 167 -0.21 -22.77 8.12
N LEU A 168 -0.06 -21.45 8.14
CA LEU A 168 -1.08 -20.48 7.72
C LEU A 168 -0.47 -19.53 6.69
N ASN A 169 -1.27 -18.99 5.77
CA ASN A 169 -0.72 -18.22 4.64
C ASN A 169 -0.41 -16.77 5.04
N PHE A 170 0.64 -16.56 5.83
CA PHE A 170 1.20 -15.23 6.06
C PHE A 170 1.77 -14.64 4.77
N GLY A 171 1.53 -13.34 4.57
CA GLY A 171 2.06 -12.63 3.42
C GLY A 171 2.24 -11.13 3.66
N VAL A 172 3.14 -10.55 2.86
CA VAL A 172 3.46 -9.12 2.90
C VAL A 172 2.44 -8.36 2.06
N TYR A 173 1.87 -7.31 2.65
CA TYR A 173 0.77 -6.55 2.05
C TYR A 173 1.08 -5.05 1.94
N PHE A 174 1.15 -4.54 0.72
CA PHE A 174 1.29 -3.11 0.48
C PHE A 174 -0.08 -2.45 0.64
N THR A 175 -0.36 -2.06 1.89
CA THR A 175 -1.65 -1.56 2.35
C THR A 175 -2.10 -0.35 1.51
N PRO A 176 -3.37 -0.26 1.06
CA PRO A 176 -3.91 0.91 0.35
C PRO A 176 -4.06 2.18 1.17
N ALA A 177 -4.16 2.01 2.49
CA ALA A 177 -4.17 3.04 3.52
C ALA A 177 -5.08 4.24 3.24
N GLU A 178 -6.28 4.02 2.68
CA GLU A 178 -7.17 5.10 2.25
C GLU A 178 -7.48 6.13 3.34
N ASN A 179 -7.96 5.67 4.49
CA ASN A 179 -8.15 6.51 5.68
C ASN A 179 -6.96 6.47 6.63
N LEU A 180 -6.18 5.38 6.58
CA LEU A 180 -5.05 5.18 7.48
C LEU A 180 -3.94 6.20 7.21
N CYS A 181 -3.66 6.56 5.94
CA CYS A 181 -2.58 7.50 5.61
C CYS A 181 -2.80 8.87 6.27
N TYR A 182 -4.03 9.37 6.27
CA TYR A 182 -4.40 10.64 6.87
C TYR A 182 -4.43 10.54 8.40
N THR A 183 -5.15 9.56 8.94
CA THR A 183 -5.29 9.42 10.40
C THR A 183 -3.96 9.13 11.10
N ALA A 184 -3.09 8.31 10.49
CA ALA A 184 -1.74 8.07 11.00
C ALA A 184 -0.88 9.33 10.92
N MET A 185 -0.98 10.12 9.83
CA MET A 185 -0.24 11.37 9.69
C MET A 185 -0.65 12.40 10.73
N GLN A 186 -1.95 12.60 10.97
CA GLN A 186 -2.41 13.54 12.00
C GLN A 186 -1.91 13.14 13.39
N LYS A 187 -2.03 11.86 13.77
CA LYS A 187 -1.46 11.36 15.04
C LYS A 187 0.05 11.53 15.15
N PHE A 188 0.76 11.39 14.03
CA PHE A 188 2.19 11.63 13.98
C PHE A 188 2.52 13.11 14.20
N LYS A 189 1.81 14.01 13.52
CA LYS A 189 1.93 15.47 13.70
C LYS A 189 1.64 15.89 15.13
N ASP A 190 0.58 15.37 15.73
CA ASP A 190 0.21 15.68 17.11
C ASP A 190 1.32 15.31 18.11
N LYS A 191 2.07 14.26 17.81
CA LYS A 191 3.12 13.75 18.70
C LYS A 191 4.51 14.34 18.42
N TYR A 192 4.88 14.49 17.16
CA TYR A 192 6.25 14.84 16.75
C TYR A 192 6.35 16.18 16.00
N GLY A 193 5.23 16.84 15.74
CA GLY A 193 5.18 18.09 14.99
C GLY A 193 5.30 17.91 13.48
N ILE A 194 5.54 19.05 12.81
CA ILE A 194 5.73 19.13 11.37
C ILE A 194 7.22 19.00 11.06
N ILE A 195 7.57 17.99 10.28
CA ILE A 195 8.94 17.66 9.89
C ILE A 195 9.01 17.73 8.35
N PRO A 196 9.94 18.52 7.78
CA PRO A 196 10.12 18.62 6.33
C PRO A 196 10.30 17.24 5.68
N ASN A 197 9.66 17.02 4.53
CA ASN A 197 9.68 15.75 3.77
C ASN A 197 9.14 14.52 4.51
N VAL A 198 8.55 14.68 5.70
CA VAL A 198 8.00 13.59 6.52
C VAL A 198 6.56 13.87 6.89
N SER A 199 6.29 15.00 7.55
CA SER A 199 4.95 15.39 8.02
C SER A 199 4.60 16.83 7.64
N ASP A 200 5.20 17.36 6.58
CA ASP A 200 4.82 18.63 5.95
C ASP A 200 3.55 18.51 5.08
N LYS A 201 3.07 17.29 4.88
CA LYS A 201 1.83 16.94 4.17
C LYS A 201 0.83 16.28 5.11
N ASP A 202 -0.40 16.12 4.64
CA ASP A 202 -1.52 15.58 5.42
C ASP A 202 -1.68 14.06 5.30
N PHE A 203 -0.80 13.38 4.58
CA PHE A 203 -0.83 11.93 4.40
C PHE A 203 0.57 11.34 4.38
N PHE A 204 0.69 10.09 4.81
CA PHE A 204 1.87 9.27 4.50
C PHE A 204 1.76 8.67 3.09
N THR A 205 2.89 8.62 2.38
CA THR A 205 2.99 7.95 1.09
C THR A 205 2.63 6.47 1.23
N ASN A 206 1.86 5.98 0.27
CA ASN A 206 1.24 4.68 0.39
C ASN A 206 2.26 3.55 0.19
N SER A 207 2.44 2.69 1.19
CA SER A 207 3.36 1.54 1.16
C SER A 207 4.77 1.90 0.64
N ILE A 208 5.16 1.33 -0.52
CA ILE A 208 6.46 1.51 -1.18
C ILE A 208 6.44 2.54 -2.31
N HIS A 209 5.31 3.21 -2.56
CA HIS A 209 5.21 4.06 -3.73
C HIS A 209 6.20 5.22 -3.63
N VAL A 210 6.67 5.65 -4.80
CA VAL A 210 7.41 6.91 -4.92
C VAL A 210 6.53 8.07 -4.44
N PRO A 211 7.07 9.05 -3.71
CA PRO A 211 6.32 10.24 -3.34
C PRO A 211 5.71 10.94 -4.56
N VAL A 212 4.40 11.22 -4.49
CA VAL A 212 3.60 11.64 -5.66
C VAL A 212 4.02 12.97 -6.28
N TRP A 213 4.76 13.79 -5.54
CA TRP A 213 5.30 15.08 -5.99
C TRP A 213 6.67 14.98 -6.67
N THR A 214 7.23 13.78 -6.82
CA THR A 214 8.54 13.58 -7.46
C THR A 214 8.38 13.61 -8.98
N ASN A 215 9.13 14.49 -9.65
CA ASN A 215 9.10 14.58 -11.11
C ASN A 215 9.92 13.45 -11.73
N MET A 216 9.28 12.62 -12.54
CA MET A 216 9.90 11.50 -13.26
C MET A 216 9.01 11.03 -14.42
N THR A 217 9.58 10.26 -15.32
CA THR A 217 8.87 9.57 -16.41
C THR A 217 8.11 8.34 -15.88
N PRO A 218 7.12 7.82 -16.65
CA PRO A 218 6.49 6.54 -16.32
C PRO A 218 7.49 5.39 -16.14
N PHE A 219 8.51 5.36 -16.99
CA PHE A 219 9.51 4.30 -17.04
C PHE A 219 10.41 4.31 -15.80
N GLU A 220 10.89 5.49 -15.40
CA GLU A 220 11.69 5.64 -14.16
C GLU A 220 10.89 5.22 -12.93
N LYS A 221 9.60 5.58 -12.85
CA LYS A 221 8.74 5.17 -11.73
C LYS A 221 8.56 3.65 -11.69
N ILE A 222 8.35 3.03 -12.85
CA ILE A 222 8.25 1.57 -13.00
C ILE A 222 9.57 0.91 -12.59
N ASP A 223 10.71 1.44 -13.01
CA ASP A 223 12.04 0.93 -12.65
C ASP A 223 12.32 1.01 -11.14
N ILE A 224 11.85 2.05 -10.48
CA ILE A 224 12.01 2.21 -9.04
C ILE A 224 11.08 1.25 -8.29
N GLU A 225 9.78 1.24 -8.60
CA GLU A 225 8.82 0.43 -7.83
C GLU A 225 8.95 -1.07 -8.10
N SER A 226 9.29 -1.49 -9.32
CA SER A 226 9.48 -2.91 -9.67
C SER A 226 10.57 -3.60 -8.85
N GLN A 227 11.56 -2.84 -8.37
CA GLN A 227 12.59 -3.36 -7.48
C GLN A 227 12.08 -3.79 -6.10
N LEU A 228 10.87 -3.34 -5.72
CA LEU A 228 10.27 -3.56 -4.40
C LEU A 228 8.96 -4.35 -4.47
N THR A 229 8.23 -4.34 -5.60
CA THR A 229 6.95 -5.07 -5.75
C THR A 229 7.09 -6.57 -5.47
N GLY A 230 8.20 -7.19 -5.86
CA GLY A 230 8.47 -8.62 -5.66
C GLY A 230 8.57 -9.08 -4.19
N TYR A 231 8.69 -8.16 -3.23
CA TYR A 231 8.67 -8.52 -1.80
C TYR A 231 7.24 -8.75 -1.27
N SER A 232 6.22 -8.26 -1.98
CA SER A 232 4.81 -8.46 -1.63
C SER A 232 4.22 -9.70 -2.30
N ASN A 233 3.57 -10.55 -1.51
CA ASN A 233 2.84 -11.73 -2.00
C ASN A 233 1.38 -11.78 -1.51
N ALA A 234 0.93 -10.80 -0.73
CA ALA A 234 -0.46 -10.65 -0.29
C ALA A 234 -1.16 -9.44 -0.92
N GLY A 235 -0.45 -8.63 -1.71
CA GLY A 235 -1.07 -7.61 -2.53
C GLY A 235 -0.24 -6.34 -2.67
N CYS A 236 0.01 -5.94 -3.91
CA CYS A 236 0.63 -4.68 -4.28
C CYS A 236 0.02 -4.15 -5.58
N ILE A 237 0.32 -2.91 -5.92
CA ILE A 237 -0.05 -2.29 -7.18
C ILE A 237 0.98 -1.20 -7.48
N THR A 238 1.21 -0.89 -8.75
CA THR A 238 1.94 0.31 -9.20
C THR A 238 1.03 1.18 -10.05
N TYR A 239 1.13 2.49 -9.86
CA TYR A 239 0.40 3.49 -10.63
C TYR A 239 1.33 4.33 -11.49
N VAL A 240 0.87 4.69 -12.68
CA VAL A 240 1.44 5.78 -13.48
C VAL A 240 0.34 6.81 -13.74
N GLU A 241 0.62 8.08 -13.48
CA GLU A 241 -0.22 9.22 -13.83
C GLU A 241 0.17 9.72 -15.22
N LEU A 242 -0.80 9.93 -16.12
CA LEU A 242 -0.56 10.52 -17.45
C LEU A 242 -1.19 11.90 -17.55
N GLU A 243 -0.56 12.79 -18.32
CA GLU A 243 -0.99 14.19 -18.45
C GLU A 243 -2.35 14.36 -19.11
N GLY A 244 -2.59 13.64 -20.21
CA GLY A 244 -3.77 13.79 -21.05
C GLY A 244 -4.46 12.47 -21.35
N THR A 245 -5.58 12.56 -22.05
CA THR A 245 -6.30 11.36 -22.48
C THR A 245 -5.49 10.58 -23.51
N VAL A 246 -5.38 9.27 -23.32
CA VAL A 246 -4.69 8.35 -24.25
C VAL A 246 -5.54 7.98 -25.47
N LYS A 247 -6.71 8.62 -25.63
CA LYS A 247 -7.66 8.33 -26.72
C LYS A 247 -7.01 8.41 -28.10
N ASN A 248 -6.04 9.29 -28.26
CA ASN A 248 -5.36 9.54 -29.54
C ASN A 248 -3.94 8.98 -29.60
N ASN A 249 -3.48 8.21 -28.59
CA ASN A 249 -2.13 7.66 -28.54
C ASN A 249 -2.10 6.31 -27.81
N LEU A 250 -2.77 5.32 -28.41
CA LEU A 250 -2.85 3.95 -27.87
C LEU A 250 -1.48 3.25 -27.86
N GLU A 251 -0.60 3.57 -28.82
CA GLU A 251 0.74 2.98 -28.91
C GLU A 251 1.61 3.34 -27.70
N SER A 252 1.54 4.58 -27.23
CA SER A 252 2.25 4.98 -26.01
C SER A 252 1.69 4.29 -24.76
N LEU A 253 0.36 4.11 -24.69
CA LEU A 253 -0.27 3.37 -23.59
C LEU A 253 0.21 1.91 -23.58
N GLU A 254 0.18 1.25 -24.74
CA GLU A 254 0.66 -0.12 -24.92
C GLU A 254 2.14 -0.25 -24.54
N THR A 255 2.97 0.71 -24.95
CA THR A 255 4.40 0.74 -24.60
C THR A 255 4.62 0.75 -23.09
N ILE A 256 3.88 1.60 -22.34
CA ILE A 256 3.99 1.68 -20.88
C ILE A 256 3.50 0.38 -20.22
N VAL A 257 2.41 -0.20 -20.72
CA VAL A 257 1.87 -1.47 -20.20
C VAL A 257 2.86 -2.62 -20.42
N ASN A 258 3.37 -2.76 -21.64
CA ASN A 258 4.36 -3.79 -21.99
C ASN A 258 5.62 -3.62 -21.14
N TYR A 259 6.09 -2.38 -20.96
CA TYR A 259 7.24 -2.11 -20.10
C TYR A 259 7.01 -2.50 -18.63
N ALA A 260 5.82 -2.23 -18.08
CA ALA A 260 5.47 -2.68 -16.73
C ALA A 260 5.42 -4.20 -16.60
N MET A 261 4.94 -4.89 -17.65
CA MET A 261 4.93 -6.35 -17.73
C MET A 261 6.35 -6.94 -17.81
N ASP A 262 7.22 -6.36 -18.64
CA ASP A 262 8.62 -6.77 -18.78
C ASP A 262 9.42 -6.61 -17.48
N LYS A 263 8.96 -5.75 -16.57
CA LYS A 263 9.53 -5.50 -15.24
C LYS A 263 8.89 -6.33 -14.14
N ASP A 264 8.08 -7.34 -14.49
CA ASP A 264 7.38 -8.23 -13.56
C ASP A 264 6.49 -7.49 -12.54
N ILE A 265 5.90 -6.35 -12.91
CA ILE A 265 4.92 -5.69 -12.04
C ILE A 265 3.64 -6.54 -11.97
N PRO A 266 3.25 -7.04 -10.78
CA PRO A 266 2.18 -8.04 -10.67
C PRO A 266 0.78 -7.44 -10.80
N TYR A 267 0.63 -6.14 -10.53
CA TYR A 267 -0.61 -5.41 -10.72
C TYR A 267 -0.30 -3.96 -11.05
N PHE A 268 -0.74 -3.51 -12.21
CA PHE A 268 -0.43 -2.20 -12.76
C PHE A 268 -1.71 -1.46 -13.13
N ALA A 269 -1.71 -0.14 -12.93
CA ALA A 269 -2.81 0.70 -13.34
C ALA A 269 -2.29 2.05 -13.84
N ILE A 270 -2.92 2.54 -14.89
CA ILE A 270 -2.67 3.87 -15.43
C ILE A 270 -3.83 4.77 -15.05
N ASN A 271 -3.51 5.94 -14.51
CA ASN A 271 -4.46 6.97 -14.14
C ASN A 271 -4.50 8.02 -15.24
N VAL A 272 -5.69 8.15 -15.85
CA VAL A 272 -6.02 9.17 -16.84
C VAL A 272 -7.10 10.08 -16.28
N PRO A 273 -7.14 11.38 -16.67
CA PRO A 273 -8.23 12.26 -16.31
C PRO A 273 -9.59 11.69 -16.74
N ASN A 274 -10.57 11.70 -15.84
CA ASN A 274 -11.94 11.29 -16.11
C ASN A 274 -12.91 12.34 -15.54
N ASP A 275 -13.27 13.30 -16.38
CA ASP A 275 -14.10 14.43 -16.01
C ASP A 275 -15.43 14.39 -16.77
N MET A 276 -16.50 14.78 -16.08
CA MET A 276 -17.84 14.83 -16.65
C MET A 276 -18.53 16.13 -16.24
N CYS A 277 -19.03 16.88 -17.22
CA CYS A 277 -19.89 18.03 -16.95
C CYS A 277 -21.23 17.56 -16.36
N THR A 278 -21.60 18.06 -15.19
CA THR A 278 -22.86 17.66 -14.53
C THR A 278 -24.11 18.26 -15.15
N ASN A 279 -23.97 19.20 -16.09
CA ASN A 279 -25.09 19.84 -16.78
C ASN A 279 -25.42 19.15 -18.12
N CYS A 280 -24.44 19.07 -19.03
CA CYS A 280 -24.66 18.54 -20.39
C CYS A 280 -24.13 17.12 -20.62
N GLY A 281 -23.44 16.53 -19.64
CA GLY A 281 -22.89 15.17 -19.75
C GLY A 281 -21.62 15.04 -20.60
N TYR A 282 -21.05 16.15 -21.11
CA TYR A 282 -19.77 16.12 -21.84
C TYR A 282 -18.66 15.48 -21.00
N THR A 283 -17.94 14.53 -21.61
CA THR A 283 -16.83 13.79 -20.98
C THR A 283 -15.54 13.94 -21.78
N ASP A 284 -14.57 14.64 -21.21
CA ASP A 284 -13.20 14.69 -21.73
C ASP A 284 -12.25 15.16 -20.62
N GLU A 285 -11.03 15.56 -20.95
CA GLU A 285 -10.26 16.40 -20.02
C GLU A 285 -10.91 17.78 -19.95
N ILE A 286 -11.45 18.14 -18.77
CA ILE A 286 -12.15 19.41 -18.57
C ILE A 286 -11.37 20.23 -17.55
N ASN A 287 -10.91 21.40 -17.98
CA ASN A 287 -10.31 22.42 -17.12
C ASN A 287 -11.39 23.04 -16.20
N ASP A 288 -11.47 24.37 -16.13
CA ASP A 288 -12.35 25.03 -15.16
C ASP A 288 -13.83 25.04 -15.56
N LYS A 289 -14.13 25.00 -16.86
CA LYS A 289 -15.50 25.06 -17.37
C LYS A 289 -15.69 24.09 -18.53
N CYS A 290 -16.91 23.55 -18.64
CA CYS A 290 -17.28 22.67 -19.73
C CYS A 290 -17.20 23.41 -21.08
N PRO A 291 -16.50 22.87 -22.09
CA PRO A 291 -16.39 23.53 -23.40
C PRO A 291 -17.71 23.57 -24.17
N MET A 292 -18.68 22.70 -23.82
CA MET A 292 -19.97 22.61 -24.52
C MET A 292 -21.05 23.55 -23.95
N CYS A 293 -21.06 23.78 -22.64
CA CYS A 293 -22.13 24.54 -21.97
C CYS A 293 -21.64 25.58 -20.95
N ASN A 294 -20.32 25.78 -20.85
CA ASN A 294 -19.67 26.72 -19.94
C ASN A 294 -19.98 26.51 -18.44
N CYS A 295 -20.57 25.37 -18.07
CA CYS A 295 -20.87 25.00 -16.69
C CYS A 295 -19.56 24.78 -15.90
N PRO A 296 -19.41 25.38 -14.70
CA PRO A 296 -18.23 25.19 -13.84
C PRO A 296 -18.30 23.90 -13.00
N ASN A 297 -19.47 23.25 -12.94
CA ASN A 297 -19.67 22.05 -12.12
C ASN A 297 -19.19 20.82 -12.90
N ILE A 298 -17.95 20.44 -12.63
CA ILE A 298 -17.28 19.30 -13.27
C ILE A 298 -17.07 18.22 -12.22
N ARG A 299 -17.69 17.06 -12.43
CA ARG A 299 -17.45 15.88 -11.61
C ARG A 299 -16.15 15.25 -12.06
N ARG A 300 -15.17 15.18 -11.16
CA ARG A 300 -13.83 14.63 -11.44
C ARG A 300 -13.63 13.29 -10.74
N LEU A 301 -13.72 12.20 -11.49
CA LEU A 301 -13.45 10.86 -10.98
C LEU A 301 -11.93 10.65 -10.97
N ARG A 302 -11.37 10.23 -9.84
CA ARG A 302 -9.93 9.96 -9.70
C ARG A 302 -9.73 8.62 -8.99
N ARG A 303 -8.66 7.91 -9.37
CA ARG A 303 -8.25 6.66 -8.72
C ARG A 303 -7.12 6.97 -7.76
N VAL A 304 -7.40 6.92 -6.45
CA VAL A 304 -6.41 7.30 -5.44
C VAL A 304 -5.76 6.08 -4.80
N THR A 305 -6.56 5.13 -4.33
CA THR A 305 -6.07 4.02 -3.48
C THR A 305 -6.18 2.64 -4.12
N GLY A 306 -6.85 2.52 -5.28
CA GLY A 306 -7.21 1.23 -5.85
C GLY A 306 -8.24 1.31 -6.97
N TYR A 307 -9.27 2.12 -6.75
CA TYR A 307 -10.49 2.16 -7.54
C TYR A 307 -10.87 3.59 -7.91
N LEU A 308 -11.65 3.74 -8.99
CA LEU A 308 -12.32 5.00 -9.31
C LEU A 308 -13.49 5.18 -8.34
N THR A 309 -13.58 6.35 -7.72
CA THR A 309 -14.73 6.72 -6.91
C THR A 309 -15.40 7.98 -7.46
N GLY A 310 -16.45 8.46 -6.79
CA GLY A 310 -17.15 9.70 -7.14
C GLY A 310 -16.23 10.92 -7.12
N ASP A 311 -16.81 12.12 -7.09
CA ASP A 311 -16.01 13.34 -7.11
C ASP A 311 -14.96 13.34 -6.00
N TYR A 312 -13.67 13.40 -6.37
CA TYR A 312 -12.56 13.23 -5.43
C TYR A 312 -12.57 14.27 -4.31
N LYS A 313 -13.13 15.46 -4.55
CA LYS A 313 -13.27 16.52 -3.52
C LYS A 313 -14.29 16.20 -2.45
N SER A 314 -15.24 15.32 -2.74
CA SER A 314 -16.32 14.92 -1.82
C SER A 314 -16.16 13.51 -1.27
N ALA A 315 -15.56 12.61 -2.04
CA ALA A 315 -15.50 11.19 -1.73
C ALA A 315 -14.28 10.79 -0.89
N PHE A 316 -13.22 11.60 -0.87
CA PHE A 316 -11.97 11.30 -0.17
C PHE A 316 -11.72 12.22 1.02
N ASN A 317 -10.96 11.73 2.01
CA ASN A 317 -10.47 12.56 3.11
C ASN A 317 -9.45 13.61 2.63
N LYS A 318 -9.18 14.63 3.46
CA LYS A 318 -8.29 15.76 3.13
C LYS A 318 -6.89 15.31 2.70
N GLY A 319 -6.32 14.29 3.34
CA GLY A 319 -5.00 13.76 2.97
C GLY A 319 -5.00 13.19 1.55
N LYS A 320 -6.04 12.45 1.17
CA LYS A 320 -6.18 11.91 -0.19
C LYS A 320 -6.54 12.96 -1.23
N GLN A 321 -7.24 14.02 -0.86
CA GLN A 321 -7.43 15.18 -1.74
C GLN A 321 -6.09 15.85 -2.04
N GLN A 322 -5.29 16.12 -1.00
CA GLN A 322 -3.94 16.67 -1.16
C GLN A 322 -3.04 15.73 -1.97
N GLU A 323 -3.09 14.41 -1.75
CA GLU A 323 -2.33 13.45 -2.56
C GLU A 323 -2.64 13.59 -4.05
N VAL A 324 -3.93 13.70 -4.42
CA VAL A 324 -4.34 13.89 -5.83
C VAL A 324 -3.83 15.20 -6.40
N GLU A 325 -3.91 16.28 -5.62
CA GLU A 325 -3.49 17.61 -6.05
C GLU A 325 -1.97 17.73 -6.22
N MET A 326 -1.21 16.90 -5.51
CA MET A 326 0.26 16.88 -5.58
C MET A 326 0.82 15.90 -6.60
N ARG A 327 -0.01 15.05 -7.22
CA ARG A 327 0.45 14.07 -8.21
C ARG A 327 1.06 14.78 -9.42
N VAL A 328 2.35 14.53 -9.62
CA VAL A 328 3.00 14.83 -10.89
C VAL A 328 2.40 13.92 -11.95
N LYS A 329 1.93 14.54 -13.03
CA LYS A 329 1.58 13.84 -14.24
C LYS A 329 2.88 13.54 -14.97
N HIS A 330 3.17 12.26 -15.24
CA HIS A 330 4.44 11.89 -15.86
C HIS A 330 4.37 12.19 -17.37
N ALA A 331 5.38 12.89 -17.88
CA ALA A 331 5.51 13.28 -19.28
C ALA A 331 6.69 12.57 -19.95
#